data_AF-A0A1J0VV87-F1
#
_entry.id   AF-A0A1J0VV87-F1
#
_cell.length_a   1.000
_cell.length_b   1.000
_cell.length_c   1.000
_cell.angle_alpha   90.00
_cell.angle_beta   90.00
_cell.angle_gamma   90.00
#
_symmetry.space_group_name_H-M   'P 1'
#
loop_
_entity.id
_entity.type
_entity.pdbx_description
1 polymer ?
#
loop_
_entity_poly.entity_id
_entity_poly.type
_entity_poly.pdbx_seq_one_letter_code
_entity_poly.pdbx_strand_id
1 'polypeptide(L)'
;MGDRGWRVSAWPTIRELAAELADDRLDGAACTGRASLFDAEVDGEDDTDRAYRLDAAARICHDCPVLVACNITARELGGQAVGVWAGRARGVPRPHGRPKAGAA
;
A
#
# COMPACT_ATOMS: atom_id res chain seq x y z
N MET A 1 3.26 -47.13 5.48
CA MET A 1 4.07 -46.15 6.23
C MET A 1 5.13 -45.58 5.30
N GLY A 2 5.25 -44.26 5.22
CA GLY A 2 6.18 -43.59 4.31
C GLY A 2 6.04 -42.08 4.48
N ASP A 3 6.50 -41.59 5.64
CA ASP A 3 6.60 -40.18 5.97
C ASP A 3 7.51 -39.49 4.95
N ARG A 4 6.90 -38.81 3.97
CA ARG A 4 7.61 -37.91 3.04
C ARG A 4 7.95 -36.64 3.81
N GLY A 5 9.06 -36.69 4.54
CA GLY A 5 9.67 -35.55 5.20
C GLY A 5 9.93 -34.43 4.19
N TRP A 6 9.11 -33.38 4.26
CA TRP A 6 9.37 -32.12 3.58
C TRP A 6 10.61 -31.50 4.20
N ARG A 7 11.72 -31.47 3.44
CA ARG A 7 12.96 -30.80 3.83
C ARG A 7 12.67 -29.30 3.94
N VAL A 8 12.82 -28.72 5.14
CA VAL A 8 12.76 -27.28 5.45
C VAL A 8 13.93 -26.47 4.83
N SER A 9 14.46 -26.91 3.70
CA SER A 9 15.74 -26.45 3.17
C SER A 9 15.61 -25.10 2.45
N ALA A 10 16.24 -24.08 3.03
CA ALA A 10 16.69 -22.82 2.40
C ALA A 10 15.64 -21.74 2.08
N TRP A 11 14.51 -21.68 2.80
CA TRP A 11 13.60 -20.54 2.68
C TRP A 11 14.04 -19.43 3.63
N PRO A 12 14.36 -18.21 3.16
CA PRO A 12 14.57 -17.08 4.04
C PRO A 12 13.31 -16.87 4.88
N THR A 13 13.50 -16.44 6.12
CA THR A 13 12.36 -16.07 6.95
C THR A 13 11.61 -14.91 6.27
N ILE A 14 10.29 -14.83 6.45
CA ILE A 14 9.46 -13.77 5.83
C ILE A 14 10.04 -12.36 6.11
N ARG A 15 10.66 -12.17 7.28
CA ARG A 15 11.31 -10.91 7.66
C ARG A 15 12.55 -10.59 6.83
N GLU A 16 13.39 -11.59 6.56
CA GLU A 16 14.60 -11.41 5.75
C GLU A 16 14.24 -11.08 4.30
N LEU A 17 13.27 -11.79 3.73
CA LEU A 17 12.78 -11.50 2.38
C LEU A 17 12.16 -10.10 2.29
N ALA A 18 11.39 -9.68 3.29
CA ALA A 18 10.80 -8.35 3.32
C ALA A 18 11.86 -7.24 3.39
N ALA A 19 12.97 -7.48 4.10
CA ALA A 19 14.08 -6.53 4.16
C ALA A 19 14.78 -6.37 2.82
N GLU A 20 14.96 -7.45 2.05
CA GLU A 20 15.56 -7.39 0.70
C GLU A 20 14.70 -6.64 -0.32
N LEU A 21 13.39 -6.58 -0.09
CA LEU A 21 12.44 -5.84 -0.94
C LEU A 21 12.23 -4.39 -0.52
N ALA A 22 12.69 -4.02 0.68
CA ALA A 22 12.59 -2.66 1.17
C ALA A 22 13.59 -1.76 0.44
N ASP A 23 13.14 -0.57 0.08
CA ASP A 23 14.01 0.46 -0.48
C ASP A 23 14.57 1.30 0.68
N ASP A 24 15.87 1.15 0.97
CA ASP A 24 16.56 1.85 2.06
C ASP A 24 16.38 3.39 2.01
N ARG A 25 16.08 3.96 0.83
CA ARG A 25 15.79 5.40 0.70
C ARG A 25 14.51 5.82 1.44
N LEU A 26 13.67 4.87 1.83
CA LEU A 26 12.40 5.08 2.52
C LEU A 26 12.50 4.86 4.03
N ASP A 27 13.70 4.60 4.55
CA ASP A 27 13.94 4.48 5.99
C ASP A 27 13.49 5.75 6.74
N GLY A 28 12.71 5.56 7.80
CA GLY A 28 12.13 6.66 8.58
C GLY A 28 10.84 7.25 7.98
N ALA A 29 10.22 6.60 7.00
CA ALA A 29 8.93 7.04 6.48
C ALA A 29 7.85 7.14 7.58
N ALA A 30 7.11 8.25 7.58
CA ALA A 30 6.02 8.51 8.54
C ALA A 30 4.83 7.53 8.42
N CYS A 31 4.74 6.80 7.30
CA CYS A 31 3.73 5.75 7.09
C CYS A 31 4.09 4.40 7.73
N THR A 32 5.30 4.24 8.26
CA THR A 32 5.76 2.98 8.87
C THR A 32 4.81 2.51 9.97
N GLY A 33 4.36 1.25 9.88
CA GLY A 33 3.42 0.64 10.82
C GLY A 33 1.94 1.01 10.62
N ARG A 34 1.61 1.72 9.53
CA ARG A 34 0.25 2.21 9.24
C ARG A 34 -0.28 1.79 7.86
N ALA A 35 0.18 0.66 7.33
CA ALA A 35 -0.06 0.23 5.94
C ALA A 35 -1.53 0.34 5.50
N SER A 36 -2.48 -0.10 6.34
CA SER A 36 -3.92 -0.05 6.02
C SER A 36 -4.46 1.35 5.73
N LEU A 37 -3.85 2.42 6.25
CA LEU A 37 -4.24 3.80 5.90
C LEU A 37 -3.82 4.16 4.47
N PHE A 38 -2.75 3.56 3.97
CA PHE A 38 -2.13 3.89 2.68
C PHE A 38 -2.53 2.92 1.57
N ASP A 39 -3.05 1.73 1.88
CA ASP A 39 -3.48 0.74 0.91
C ASP A 39 -4.60 1.27 0.00
N ALA A 40 -4.57 0.93 -1.29
CA ALA A 40 -5.59 1.40 -2.23
C ALA A 40 -7.00 0.90 -1.89
N GLU A 41 -7.10 -0.30 -1.32
CA GLU A 41 -8.36 -0.98 -1.00
C GLU A 41 -8.25 -1.62 0.38
N VAL A 42 -9.37 -1.62 1.09
CA VAL A 42 -9.57 -2.34 2.36
C VAL A 42 -10.89 -3.09 2.24
N ASP A 43 -10.90 -4.37 2.60
CA ASP A 43 -12.09 -5.21 2.45
C ASP A 43 -13.28 -4.66 3.24
N GLY A 44 -14.42 -4.53 2.56
CA GLY A 44 -15.66 -4.03 3.14
C GLY A 44 -15.75 -2.51 3.30
N GLU A 45 -14.73 -1.76 2.87
CA GLU A 45 -14.73 -0.30 2.91
C GLU A 45 -15.56 0.31 1.76
N ASP A 46 -16.43 1.26 2.06
CA ASP A 46 -17.19 1.99 1.04
C ASP A 46 -16.37 3.13 0.39
N ASP A 47 -16.87 3.67 -0.71
CA ASP A 47 -16.16 4.70 -1.47
C ASP A 47 -15.91 6.00 -0.70
N THR A 48 -16.81 6.37 0.23
CA THR A 48 -16.71 7.59 1.05
C THR A 48 -15.64 7.40 2.11
N ASP A 49 -15.69 6.28 2.83
CA ASP A 49 -14.71 5.93 3.85
C ASP A 49 -13.32 5.79 3.23
N ARG A 50 -13.23 5.16 2.05
CA ARG A 50 -11.99 5.07 1.28
C ARG A 50 -11.45 6.44 0.92
N ALA A 51 -12.29 7.33 0.39
CA ALA A 51 -11.86 8.69 0.03
C ALA A 51 -11.36 9.46 1.26
N TYR A 52 -12.05 9.33 2.40
CA TYR A 52 -11.64 9.94 3.66
C TYR A 52 -10.30 9.40 4.18
N ARG A 53 -10.14 8.08 4.19
CA ARG A 53 -8.91 7.40 4.62
C ARG A 53 -7.70 7.81 3.76
N LEU A 54 -7.87 7.80 2.44
CA LEU A 54 -6.79 8.14 1.51
C LEU A 54 -6.41 9.63 1.58
N ASP A 55 -7.36 10.53 1.86
CA ASP A 55 -7.10 11.95 2.12
C ASP A 55 -6.31 12.15 3.43
N ALA A 56 -6.69 11.44 4.50
CA ALA A 56 -5.93 11.44 5.75
C ALA A 56 -4.50 10.90 5.56
N ALA A 57 -4.33 9.80 4.82
CA ALA A 57 -3.02 9.25 4.50
C ALA A 57 -2.18 10.21 3.65
N ALA A 58 -2.79 10.89 2.67
CA ALA A 58 -2.10 11.89 1.86
C ALA A 58 -1.54 13.04 2.73
N ARG A 59 -2.30 13.52 3.71
CA ARG A 59 -1.82 14.55 4.67
C ARG A 59 -0.59 14.08 5.45
N ILE A 60 -0.63 12.88 6.03
CA ILE A 60 0.53 12.28 6.72
C ILE A 60 1.75 12.21 5.78
N CYS A 61 1.50 11.84 4.52
CA CYS A 61 2.54 11.70 3.53
C CYS A 61 3.20 13.05 3.19
N HIS A 62 2.44 14.15 3.13
CA HIS A 62 2.98 15.49 2.85
C HIS A 62 3.97 15.98 3.91
N ASP A 63 3.82 15.56 5.17
CA ASP A 63 4.73 15.89 6.27
C ASP A 63 5.90 14.88 6.42
N CYS A 64 6.00 13.90 5.53
CA CYS A 64 6.96 12.80 5.64
C CYS A 64 8.40 13.24 5.35
N PRO A 65 9.39 12.89 6.19
CA PRO A 65 10.79 13.30 6.00
C PRO A 65 11.42 12.74 4.71
N VAL A 66 10.92 11.61 4.21
CA VAL A 66 11.40 10.96 2.98
C VAL A 66 10.52 11.23 1.75
N LEU A 67 9.65 12.27 1.79
CA LEU A 67 8.68 12.54 0.73
C LEU A 67 9.31 12.60 -0.68
N VAL A 68 10.48 13.25 -0.82
CA VAL A 68 11.17 13.37 -2.11
C VAL A 68 11.65 12.01 -2.62
N ALA A 69 12.29 11.22 -1.75
CA ALA A 69 12.74 9.87 -2.08
C ALA A 69 11.56 8.96 -2.44
N CYS A 70 10.48 9.00 -1.64
CA CYS A 70 9.24 8.28 -1.89
C CYS A 70 8.66 8.60 -3.27
N ASN A 71 8.68 9.87 -3.71
CA ASN A 71 8.20 10.24 -5.04
C ASN A 71 9.09 9.67 -6.17
N ILE A 72 10.40 9.56 -5.94
CA ILE A 72 11.34 8.94 -6.90
C ILE A 72 11.06 7.45 -7.00
N THR A 73 11.04 6.73 -5.87
CA THR A 73 10.71 5.30 -5.82
C THR A 73 9.36 5.01 -6.46
N ALA A 74 8.33 5.81 -6.16
CA ALA A 74 6.99 5.64 -6.74
C ALA A 74 6.94 5.86 -8.26
N ARG A 75 7.88 6.63 -8.82
CA ARG A 75 8.00 6.80 -10.29
C ARG A 75 8.71 5.61 -10.92
N GLU A 76 9.75 5.10 -10.26
CA GLU A 76 10.50 3.92 -10.71
C GLU A 76 9.62 2.66 -10.70
N LEU A 77 8.81 2.47 -9.65
CA LEU A 77 7.84 1.37 -9.53
C LEU A 77 6.68 1.46 -10.54
N GLY A 78 6.40 2.65 -11.08
CA GLY A 78 5.32 2.87 -12.04
C GLY A 78 3.97 2.36 -11.54
N GLY A 79 3.37 1.43 -12.28
CA GLY A 79 2.06 0.85 -11.97
C GLY A 79 2.02 -0.02 -10.71
N GLN A 80 3.17 -0.40 -10.16
CA GLN A 80 3.25 -1.19 -8.93
C GLN A 80 3.12 -0.32 -7.66
N ALA A 81 3.31 0.99 -7.78
CA ALA A 81 3.09 1.94 -6.69
C ALA A 81 1.59 2.21 -6.50
N VAL A 82 0.87 1.24 -5.92
CA VAL A 82 -0.57 1.29 -5.65
C VAL A 82 -0.81 1.80 -4.22
N GLY A 83 -1.90 2.54 -4.00
CA GLY A 83 -2.22 3.19 -2.74
C GLY A 83 -1.73 4.63 -2.68
N VAL A 84 -1.46 5.16 -1.48
CA VAL A 84 -0.94 6.52 -1.31
C VAL A 84 0.59 6.51 -1.32
N TRP A 85 1.15 7.15 -2.34
CA TRP A 85 2.59 7.33 -2.51
C TRP A 85 2.91 8.81 -2.71
N ALA A 86 3.84 9.33 -1.91
CA ALA A 86 4.27 10.72 -1.96
C ALA A 86 3.11 11.73 -2.01
N GLY A 87 2.13 11.57 -1.12
CA GLY A 87 0.96 12.45 -1.00
C GLY A 87 -0.12 12.24 -2.06
N ARG A 88 0.00 11.20 -2.92
CA ARG A 88 -0.93 10.98 -4.03
C ARG A 88 -1.47 9.55 -4.04
N ALA A 89 -2.78 9.42 -4.16
CA ALA A 89 -3.44 8.16 -4.46
C ALA A 89 -3.10 7.69 -5.89
N ARG A 90 -2.71 6.43 -6.02
CA ARG A 90 -2.28 5.78 -7.27
C ARG A 90 -2.91 4.39 -7.37
N GLY A 91 -3.33 4.01 -8.58
CA GLY A 91 -3.94 2.69 -8.81
C GLY A 91 -5.23 2.43 -8.03
N VAL A 92 -5.85 3.46 -7.44
CA VAL A 92 -7.08 3.32 -6.66
C VAL A 92 -8.27 3.11 -7.61
N PRO A 93 -9.15 2.13 -7.35
CA PRO A 93 -10.34 1.92 -8.16
C PRO A 93 -11.22 3.17 -8.19
N ARG A 94 -11.85 3.39 -9.34
CA ARG A 94 -12.85 4.46 -9.44
C ARG A 94 -14.03 4.14 -8.51
N PRO A 95 -14.62 5.15 -7.86
CA PRO A 95 -15.85 4.98 -7.10
C PRO A 95 -16.90 4.27 -7.95
N HIS A 96 -17.58 3.31 -7.35
CA HIS A 96 -18.75 2.68 -7.92
C HIS A 96 -19.85 3.74 -7.87
N GLY A 97 -20.07 4.42 -9.01
CA GLY A 97 -20.98 5.55 -9.09
C GLY A 97 -22.34 5.24 -8.44
N ARG A 98 -22.90 6.23 -7.73
CA ARG A 98 -24.22 6.11 -7.11
C ARG A 98 -25.24 5.60 -8.14
N PRO A 99 -26.02 4.54 -7.85
CA PRO A 99 -27.14 4.16 -8.70
C PRO A 99 -28.04 5.37 -8.93
N LYS A 100 -28.40 5.65 -10.19
CA LYS A 100 -29.31 6.76 -10.48
C LYS A 100 -30.63 6.47 -9.75
N ALA A 101 -31.10 7.43 -8.94
CA ALA A 101 -32.42 7.33 -8.33
C ALA A 101 -33.47 7.22 -9.45
N GLY A 102 -34.21 6.11 -9.49
CA GLY A 102 -35.23 5.82 -10.51
C GLY A 102 -35.06 4.51 -11.29
N ALA A 103 -34.11 3.64 -10.95
CA ALA A 103 -34.09 2.27 -11.44
C ALA A 103 -34.95 1.36 -10.53
N ALA A 104 -36.27 1.54 -10.57
CA ALA A 104 -37.30 0.57 -10.18
C ALA A 104 -38.65 1.05 -10.72
#